data_AF-A0AA47EJB0-F1
#
_entry.id   AF-A0AA47EJB0-F1
#
_cell.length_a   1.000
_cell.length_b   1.000
_cell.length_c   1.000
_cell.angle_alpha   90.00
_cell.angle_beta   90.00
_cell.angle_gamma   90.00
#
_symmetry.space_group_name_H-M   'P 1'
#
loop_
_entity.id
_entity.type
_entity.pdbx_description
1 polymer ?
#
loop_
_entity_poly.entity_id
_entity_poly.type
_entity_poly.pdbx_seq_one_letter_code
_entity_poly.pdbx_strand_id
1 'polypeptide(L)'
;MKKNTFIPNWYIDKKNKTKMKIIKIGIMLFFILDIILLGVILNITNKTGNIEGESNSTQKNSGIELRTKQDIIIIEKYNKLNNFLKENGLNYKDITITDNSFEMNIEVKNYEEYIKVISCIENKYPVKKLTPNKDKLTFNIKCEV
;
A
#
# COMPACT_ATOMS: atom_id res chain seq x y z
N MET A 1 -46.14 16.63 -9.48
CA MET A 1 -45.47 17.37 -10.58
C MET A 1 -44.13 17.90 -10.07
N LYS A 2 -43.01 17.52 -10.68
CA LYS A 2 -41.68 18.07 -10.33
C LYS A 2 -41.66 19.55 -10.68
N LYS A 3 -41.33 20.40 -9.69
CA LYS A 3 -41.08 21.83 -9.94
C LYS A 3 -39.77 21.93 -10.73
N ASN A 4 -39.87 22.22 -12.02
CA ASN A 4 -38.70 22.55 -12.83
C ASN A 4 -38.27 23.97 -12.45
N THR A 5 -37.27 24.07 -11.56
CA THR A 5 -36.63 25.34 -11.22
C THR A 5 -35.96 25.89 -12.47
N PHE A 6 -36.44 27.05 -12.96
CA PHE A 6 -35.84 27.74 -14.10
C PHE A 6 -34.45 28.26 -13.68
N ILE A 7 -33.39 27.65 -14.21
CA ILE A 7 -32.02 28.10 -13.99
C ILE A 7 -31.69 29.09 -15.12
N PRO A 8 -31.40 30.37 -14.82
CA PRO A 8 -31.09 31.35 -15.84
C PRO A 8 -29.80 30.98 -16.61
N ASN A 9 -29.79 31.17 -17.93
CA ASN A 9 -28.62 30.87 -18.79
C ASN A 9 -27.33 31.55 -18.31
N TRP A 10 -27.41 32.77 -17.78
CA TRP A 10 -26.24 33.50 -17.26
C TRP A 10 -25.54 32.76 -16.10
N TYR A 11 -26.29 31.99 -15.30
CA TYR A 11 -25.74 31.19 -14.20
C TYR A 11 -24.98 29.96 -14.72
N ILE A 12 -25.51 29.32 -15.77
CA ILE A 12 -24.87 28.18 -16.45
C ILE A 12 -23.57 28.63 -17.12
N ASP A 13 -23.59 29.78 -17.80
CA ASP A 13 -22.40 30.36 -18.45
C ASP A 13 -21.32 30.75 -17.44
N LYS A 14 -21.69 31.33 -16.30
CA LYS A 14 -20.75 31.67 -15.24
C LYS A 14 -20.11 30.41 -14.64
N LYS A 15 -20.90 29.35 -14.41
CA LYS A 15 -20.42 28.05 -13.91
C LYS A 15 -19.46 27.39 -14.91
N ASN A 16 -19.78 27.41 -16.20
CA ASN A 16 -18.93 26.86 -17.25
C ASN A 16 -17.61 27.64 -17.40
N LYS A 17 -17.63 28.97 -17.31
CA LYS A 17 -16.42 29.80 -17.30
C LYS A 17 -15.50 29.49 -16.12
N THR A 18 -16.05 29.31 -14.91
CA THR A 18 -15.25 28.95 -13.73
C THR A 18 -14.64 27.55 -13.86
N LYS A 19 -15.41 26.56 -14.34
CA LYS A 19 -14.89 25.21 -14.61
C LYS A 19 -13.77 25.22 -15.65
N MET A 20 -13.94 25.96 -16.74
CA MET A 20 -12.91 26.13 -17.77
C MET A 20 -11.62 26.74 -17.21
N LYS A 21 -11.70 27.72 -16.29
CA LYS A 21 -10.50 28.27 -15.63
C LYS A 21 -9.76 27.24 -14.79
N ILE A 22 -10.49 26.42 -14.01
CA ILE A 22 -9.90 25.36 -13.19
C ILE A 22 -9.22 24.31 -14.07
N ILE A 23 -9.88 23.90 -15.16
CA ILE A 23 -9.31 22.93 -16.11
C ILE A 23 -8.04 23.48 -16.75
N LYS A 24 -8.03 24.76 -17.17
CA LYS A 24 -6.82 25.39 -17.73
C LYS A 24 -5.65 25.41 -16.74
N ILE A 25 -5.91 25.71 -15.47
CA ILE A 25 -4.88 25.67 -14.42
C ILE A 25 -4.37 24.24 -14.20
N GLY A 26 -5.26 23.25 -14.20
CA GLY A 26 -4.88 21.84 -14.07
C GLY A 26 -3.98 21.36 -15.21
N ILE A 27 -4.30 21.73 -16.45
CA ILE A 27 -3.47 21.42 -17.63
C ILE A 27 -2.11 22.11 -17.53
N MET A 28 -2.06 23.37 -17.10
CA MET A 28 -0.80 24.10 -16.92
C MET A 28 0.10 23.45 -15.85
N LEU A 29 -0.48 23.03 -14.72
CA LEU A 29 0.25 22.32 -13.67
C LEU A 29 0.77 20.95 -14.14
N PHE A 30 -0.02 20.24 -14.96
CA PHE A 30 0.40 18.97 -15.54
C PHE A 30 1.66 19.13 -16.40
N PHE A 31 1.70 20.12 -17.29
CA PHE A 31 2.89 20.40 -18.11
C PHE A 31 4.11 20.81 -17.27
N ILE A 32 3.93 21.55 -16.18
CA ILE A 32 5.04 21.91 -15.28
C ILE A 32 5.62 20.66 -14.62
N LEU A 33 4.77 19.74 -14.17
CA LEU A 33 5.18 18.48 -13.56
C LEU A 33 5.93 17.60 -14.57
N ASP A 34 5.47 17.54 -15.82
CA ASP A 34 6.14 16.77 -16.89
C ASP A 34 7.54 17.32 -17.19
N ILE A 35 7.71 18.65 -17.21
CA ILE A 35 9.04 19.28 -17.40
C ILE A 35 9.98 18.93 -16.25
N ILE A 36 9.50 18.95 -15.00
CA ILE A 36 10.30 18.56 -13.83
C ILE A 36 10.69 17.09 -13.92
N LEU A 37 9.76 16.22 -14.32
CA LEU A 37 10.00 14.79 -14.48
C LEU A 37 11.05 14.50 -15.56
N LEU A 38 10.94 15.16 -16.71
CA LEU A 38 11.94 15.10 -17.79
C LEU A 38 13.32 15.57 -17.30
N GLY A 39 13.38 16.65 -16.52
CA GLY A 39 14.62 17.14 -15.92
C GLY A 39 15.26 16.12 -14.96
N VAL A 40 14.46 15.42 -14.15
CA VAL A 40 14.94 14.36 -13.26
C VAL A 40 15.47 13.16 -14.05
N ILE A 41 14.74 12.73 -15.08
CA ILE A 41 15.15 11.62 -15.95
C ILE A 41 16.46 11.97 -16.67
N LEU A 42 16.57 13.15 -17.27
CA LEU A 42 17.79 13.63 -17.92
C LEU A 42 18.97 13.74 -16.94
N ASN A 43 18.74 14.19 -15.71
CA ASN A 43 19.78 14.27 -14.68
C ASN A 43 20.27 12.87 -14.23
N ILE A 44 19.37 11.89 -14.14
CA ILE A 44 19.72 10.49 -13.85
C ILE A 44 20.51 9.90 -15.03
N THR A 45 20.06 10.11 -16.25
CA THR A 45 20.73 9.58 -17.46
C THR A 45 22.09 10.23 -17.70
N ASN A 46 22.24 11.55 -17.49
CA ASN A 46 23.54 12.23 -17.54
C ASN A 46 24.49 11.77 -16.42
N LYS A 47 23.96 11.44 -15.24
CA LYS A 47 24.76 10.79 -14.19
C LYS A 47 25.24 9.40 -14.61
N THR A 48 24.48 8.66 -15.40
CA THR A 48 24.86 7.33 -15.93
C THR A 48 25.91 7.43 -17.05
N GLY A 49 25.85 8.47 -17.89
CA GLY A 49 26.84 8.72 -18.95
C GLY A 49 28.22 9.19 -18.46
N ASN A 50 28.35 9.59 -17.18
CA ASN A 50 29.60 10.05 -16.58
C ASN A 50 30.23 9.02 -15.61
N ILE A 51 29.74 7.78 -15.56
CA ILE A 51 30.28 6.70 -14.67
C ILE A 51 31.39 5.89 -15.35
N GLU A 52 31.98 6.37 -16.45
CA GLU A 52 33.22 5.78 -16.99
C GLU A 52 34.49 6.39 -16.41
N GLY A 53 34.38 7.45 -15.59
CA GLY A 53 35.53 8.12 -14.99
C GLY A 53 35.34 8.41 -13.51
N GLU A 54 36.27 7.90 -12.71
CA GLU A 54 36.58 8.29 -11.33
C GLU A 54 35.70 7.77 -10.18
N SER A 55 36.35 6.83 -9.48
CA SER A 55 36.18 6.44 -8.09
C SER A 55 35.70 7.56 -7.15
N ASN A 56 34.70 7.23 -6.34
CA ASN A 56 34.80 7.47 -4.91
C ASN A 56 33.95 6.43 -4.15
N SER A 57 34.69 5.53 -3.51
CA SER A 57 34.24 4.68 -2.43
C SER A 57 33.57 5.51 -1.34
N THR A 58 32.68 4.86 -0.58
CA THR A 58 32.33 5.18 0.82
C THR A 58 30.91 5.71 1.14
N GLN A 59 29.97 5.93 0.20
CA GLN A 59 28.63 6.43 0.63
C GLN A 59 27.36 5.77 0.05
N LYS A 60 27.46 4.66 -0.71
CA LYS A 60 26.27 3.99 -1.29
C LYS A 60 25.92 2.60 -0.74
N ASN A 61 26.78 1.97 0.06
CA ASN A 61 26.55 0.59 0.51
C ASN A 61 25.61 0.45 1.71
N SER A 62 25.47 1.45 2.57
CA SER A 62 24.68 1.31 3.80
C SER A 62 23.19 1.09 3.53
N GLY A 63 22.60 1.76 2.53
CA GLY A 63 21.18 1.64 2.18
C GLY A 63 20.82 0.33 1.48
N ILE A 64 21.71 -0.22 0.65
CA ILE A 64 21.51 -1.51 -0.01
C ILE A 64 21.62 -2.63 1.03
N GLU A 65 22.64 -2.58 1.88
CA GLU A 65 22.83 -3.57 2.94
C GLU A 65 21.68 -3.56 3.97
N LEU A 66 21.16 -2.38 4.33
CA LEU A 66 19.97 -2.22 5.20
C LEU A 66 18.72 -2.85 4.59
N ARG A 67 18.45 -2.61 3.30
CA ARG A 67 17.31 -3.23 2.59
C ARG A 67 17.46 -4.74 2.50
N THR A 68 18.67 -5.23 2.21
CA THR A 68 18.93 -6.67 2.15
C THR A 68 18.74 -7.33 3.53
N LYS A 69 19.15 -6.66 4.62
CA LYS A 69 18.90 -7.11 5.99
C LYS A 69 17.40 -7.11 6.34
N GLN A 70 16.65 -6.07 5.96
CA GLN A 70 15.20 -6.00 6.15
C GLN A 70 14.48 -7.11 5.36
N ASP A 71 14.85 -7.35 4.11
CA ASP A 71 14.27 -8.41 3.28
C ASP A 71 14.53 -9.79 3.89
N ILE A 72 15.74 -10.05 4.40
CA ILE A 72 16.06 -11.30 5.12
C ILE A 72 15.17 -11.46 6.37
N ILE A 73 15.01 -10.41 7.17
CA ILE A 73 14.16 -10.43 8.37
C ILE A 73 12.70 -10.71 8.02
N ILE A 74 12.18 -10.09 6.95
CA ILE A 74 10.80 -10.31 6.47
C ILE A 74 10.62 -11.75 5.99
N ILE A 75 11.57 -12.30 5.24
CA ILE A 75 11.54 -13.69 4.77
C ILE A 75 11.58 -14.68 5.95
N GLU A 76 12.42 -14.43 6.95
CA GLU A 76 12.49 -15.29 8.13
C GLU A 76 11.20 -15.25 8.95
N LYS A 77 10.61 -14.06 9.12
CA LYS A 77 9.29 -13.87 9.76
C LYS A 77 8.19 -14.59 8.98
N TYR A 78 8.19 -14.48 7.66
CA TYR A 78 7.26 -15.21 6.80
C TYR A 78 7.38 -16.73 7.00
N ASN A 79 8.60 -17.27 7.01
CA ASN A 79 8.81 -18.71 7.20
C ASN A 79 8.33 -19.18 8.58
N LYS A 80 8.63 -18.44 9.65
CA LYS A 80 8.14 -18.75 11.01
C LYS A 80 6.62 -18.72 11.10
N LEU A 81 5.99 -17.71 10.49
CA LEU A 81 4.54 -17.55 10.46
C LEU A 81 3.89 -18.65 9.63
N ASN A 82 4.39 -18.92 8.43
CA ASN A 82 3.89 -19.96 7.55
C ASN A 82 3.99 -21.36 8.18
N ASN A 83 5.10 -21.67 8.88
CA ASN A 83 5.24 -22.93 9.60
C ASN A 83 4.20 -23.04 10.73
N PHE A 84 4.04 -21.98 11.53
CA PHE A 84 3.02 -21.95 12.57
C PHE A 84 1.59 -22.17 12.02
N LEU A 85 1.23 -21.50 10.92
CA LEU A 85 -0.09 -21.64 10.31
C LEU A 85 -0.30 -23.07 9.78
N LYS A 86 0.72 -23.67 9.14
CA LYS A 86 0.68 -25.05 8.65
C LYS A 86 0.56 -26.08 9.78
N GLU A 87 1.36 -25.93 10.84
CA GLU A 87 1.31 -26.82 12.01
C GLU A 87 -0.07 -26.83 12.68
N ASN A 88 -0.77 -25.68 12.67
CA ASN A 88 -2.11 -25.54 13.24
C ASN A 88 -3.24 -25.76 12.21
N GLY A 89 -2.92 -26.14 10.97
CA GLY A 89 -3.91 -26.42 9.92
C GLY A 89 -4.76 -25.21 9.52
N LEU A 90 -4.23 -23.99 9.66
CA LEU A 90 -4.96 -22.74 9.42
C LEU A 90 -4.87 -22.33 7.95
N ASN A 91 -6.03 -22.07 7.34
CA ASN A 91 -6.12 -21.56 5.97
C ASN A 91 -6.13 -20.03 5.97
N TYR A 92 -5.21 -19.45 5.20
CA TYR A 92 -5.09 -18.00 5.08
C TYR A 92 -4.91 -17.58 3.61
N LYS A 93 -5.25 -16.32 3.34
CA LYS A 93 -5.08 -15.63 2.06
C LYS A 93 -4.49 -14.25 2.31
N ASP A 94 -3.83 -13.70 1.30
CA ASP A 94 -3.35 -12.31 1.26
C ASP A 94 -2.55 -11.87 2.50
N ILE A 95 -1.44 -12.54 2.76
CA ILE A 95 -0.56 -12.19 3.88
C ILE A 95 0.36 -11.03 3.54
N THR A 96 0.36 -10.03 4.41
CA THR A 96 1.26 -8.87 4.34
C THR A 96 2.07 -8.81 5.63
N ILE A 97 3.40 -8.79 5.52
CA ILE A 97 4.31 -8.74 6.67
C ILE A 97 5.12 -7.44 6.58
N THR A 98 5.21 -6.76 7.72
CA THR A 98 6.01 -5.55 7.92
C THR A 98 7.01 -5.80 9.05
N ASP A 99 7.89 -4.83 9.30
CA ASP A 99 8.90 -4.93 10.35
C ASP A 99 8.31 -5.28 11.73
N ASN A 100 7.12 -4.77 12.10
CA ASN A 100 6.58 -4.94 13.45
C ASN A 100 5.17 -5.58 13.49
N SER A 101 4.64 -5.98 12.34
CA SER A 101 3.28 -6.53 12.28
C SER A 101 3.06 -7.39 11.06
N PHE A 102 2.08 -8.29 11.15
CA PHE A 102 1.51 -8.94 9.97
C PHE A 102 0.00 -8.70 9.91
N GLU A 103 -0.51 -8.78 8.69
CA GLU A 103 -1.92 -8.73 8.39
C GLU A 103 -2.25 -9.87 7.42
N MET A 104 -3.33 -10.61 7.68
CA MET A 104 -3.76 -11.71 6.82
C MET A 104 -5.28 -11.88 6.83
N ASN A 105 -5.82 -12.45 5.75
CA ASN A 105 -7.20 -12.89 5.70
C ASN A 105 -7.27 -14.37 6.07
N ILE A 106 -8.16 -14.72 7.00
CA ILE A 106 -8.37 -16.09 7.45
C ILE A 106 -9.75 -16.55 7.00
N GLU A 107 -9.80 -17.75 6.44
CA GLU A 107 -11.03 -18.41 6.02
C GLU A 107 -11.42 -19.48 7.04
N VAL A 108 -12.66 -19.40 7.53
CA VAL A 108 -13.23 -20.28 8.55
C VAL A 108 -14.58 -20.82 8.09
N LYS A 109 -14.95 -22.02 8.50
CA LYS A 109 -16.20 -22.68 8.06
C LYS A 109 -17.39 -22.32 8.94
N ASN A 110 -17.14 -22.02 10.21
CA ASN A 110 -18.18 -21.69 11.19
C ASN A 110 -17.63 -20.83 12.35
N TYR A 111 -18.54 -20.42 13.23
CA TYR A 111 -18.21 -19.57 14.38
C TYR A 111 -17.33 -20.26 15.43
N GLU A 112 -17.47 -21.58 15.63
CA GLU A 112 -16.61 -22.30 16.58
C GLU A 112 -15.15 -22.35 16.09
N GLU A 113 -14.96 -22.55 14.78
CA GLU A 113 -13.65 -22.51 14.14
C GLU A 113 -13.06 -21.09 14.24
N TYR A 114 -13.86 -20.04 14.02
CA TYR A 114 -13.44 -18.66 14.24
C TYR A 114 -12.83 -18.42 15.62
N ILE A 115 -13.52 -18.83 16.69
CA ILE A 115 -13.02 -18.68 18.06
C ILE A 115 -11.73 -19.48 18.28
N LYS A 116 -11.66 -20.71 17.76
CA LYS A 116 -10.46 -21.56 17.87
C LYS A 116 -9.26 -20.94 17.15
N VAL A 117 -9.46 -20.41 15.94
CA VAL A 117 -8.39 -19.78 15.17
C VAL A 117 -7.88 -18.52 15.86
N ILE A 118 -8.77 -17.66 16.35
CA ILE A 118 -8.36 -16.45 17.08
C ILE A 118 -7.59 -16.82 18.34
N SER A 119 -8.11 -17.75 19.15
CA SER A 119 -7.42 -18.17 20.36
C SER A 119 -6.03 -18.77 20.06
N CYS A 120 -5.91 -19.56 19.00
CA CYS A 120 -4.63 -20.11 18.54
C CYS A 120 -3.63 -18.99 18.18
N ILE A 121 -4.08 -17.95 17.46
CA ILE A 121 -3.22 -16.84 17.04
C ILE A 121 -2.86 -15.95 18.24
N GLU A 122 -3.83 -15.60 19.09
CA GLU A 122 -3.63 -14.77 20.29
C GLU A 122 -2.62 -15.39 21.27
N ASN A 123 -2.55 -16.72 21.34
CA ASN A 123 -1.58 -17.42 22.16
C ASN A 123 -0.12 -17.18 21.72
N LYS A 124 0.11 -16.81 20.45
CA LYS A 124 1.46 -16.63 19.90
C LYS A 124 1.77 -15.20 19.47
N TYR A 125 0.76 -14.45 19.03
CA TYR A 125 0.90 -13.11 18.51
C TYR A 125 -0.17 -12.17 19.08
N PRO A 126 0.19 -10.99 19.61
CA PRO A 126 -0.79 -10.02 20.10
C PRO A 126 -1.69 -9.53 18.97
N VAL A 127 -3.00 -9.75 19.10
CA VAL A 127 -3.98 -9.29 18.10
C VAL A 127 -4.30 -7.82 18.34
N LYS A 128 -4.03 -6.98 17.34
CA LYS A 128 -4.41 -5.55 17.36
C LYS A 128 -5.82 -5.30 16.85
N LYS A 129 -6.20 -6.02 15.79
CA LYS A 129 -7.43 -5.73 15.07
C LYS A 129 -7.98 -7.00 14.44
N LEU A 130 -9.29 -7.16 14.59
CA LEU A 130 -10.10 -8.16 13.91
C LEU A 130 -11.17 -7.42 13.11
N THR A 131 -11.20 -7.63 11.80
CA THR A 131 -12.18 -7.00 10.92
C THR A 131 -12.92 -8.09 10.14
N PRO A 132 -14.25 -8.27 10.34
CA PRO A 132 -15.01 -9.21 9.52
C PRO A 132 -15.05 -8.71 8.07
N ASN A 133 -14.88 -9.61 7.11
CA ASN A 133 -15.14 -9.29 5.70
C ASN A 133 -16.63 -9.39 5.39
N LYS A 134 -17.04 -8.89 4.22
CA LYS A 134 -18.45 -8.92 3.78
C LYS A 134 -19.00 -10.35 3.72
N ASP A 135 -18.13 -11.32 3.50
CA ASP A 135 -18.43 -12.74 3.57
C ASP A 135 -18.29 -13.22 5.02
N LYS A 136 -19.36 -13.79 5.59
CA LYS A 136 -19.45 -14.19 7.01
C LYS A 136 -18.40 -15.21 7.48
N LEU A 137 -17.65 -15.78 6.55
CA LEU A 137 -16.71 -16.88 6.74
C LEU A 137 -15.25 -16.44 6.56
N THR A 138 -14.99 -15.16 6.34
CA THR A 138 -13.64 -14.62 6.21
C THR A 138 -13.47 -13.42 7.13
N PHE A 139 -12.32 -13.32 7.77
CA PHE A 139 -11.96 -12.13 8.55
C PHE A 139 -10.51 -11.75 8.34
N ASN A 140 -10.24 -10.46 8.41
CA ASN A 140 -8.90 -9.91 8.43
C ASN A 140 -8.41 -9.81 9.88
N ILE A 141 -7.18 -10.27 10.11
CA ILE A 141 -6.52 -10.18 11.41
C ILE A 141 -5.19 -9.43 11.26
N LYS A 142 -4.95 -8.49 12.17
CA LYS A 142 -3.69 -7.75 12.27
C LYS A 142 -3.06 -8.01 13.63
N CYS A 143 -1.82 -8.49 13.63
CA CYS A 143 -1.06 -8.81 14.84
C CYS A 143 0.29 -8.12 14.89
N GLU A 144 0.84 -7.94 16.09
CA GLU A 144 2.24 -7.54 16.30
C GLU A 144 3.19 -8.75 16.27
N VAL A 145 4.42 -8.49 15.85
CA VAL A 145 5.53 -9.47 15.79
C VAL A 145 6.72 -8.92 16.54
#